data_AF-A0A975JM77-F1
#
_entry.id   AF-A0A975JM77-F1
#
_cell.length_a   1.000
_cell.length_b   1.000
_cell.length_c   1.000
_cell.angle_alpha   90.00
_cell.angle_beta   90.00
_cell.angle_gamma   90.00
#
_symmetry.space_group_name_H-M   'P 1'
#
loop_
_entity.id
_entity.type
_entity.pdbx_description
1 polymer ?
#
loop_
_entity_poly.entity_id
_entity_poly.type
_entity_poly.pdbx_seq_one_letter_code
_entity_poly.pdbx_strand_id
1 'polypeptide(L)'
;MPLAPADALTKKLKWDDFTHLDKDPPKPGGTAQAALTDVDYSYTAAKVWSDDGKKYKMSQNPTITTRMHPDCWVANFVFDFPQAEQDELLKHEQLHYQIGVLAARDCAEGFNALQNKEYDNTQDATDEFNALFATLDVKKIQLKYDKDTHSQPRKFPVKQKAWATAIGLVSASKEKKLRPTLIASSLIDDTM
;
A
#
# COMPACT_ATOMS: atom_id res chain seq x y z
N MET A 1 9.22 -7.35 -17.12
CA MET A 1 8.57 -6.38 -16.21
C MET A 1 7.20 -6.04 -16.79
N PRO A 2 6.16 -6.01 -15.95
CA PRO A 2 5.95 -4.79 -15.18
C PRO A 2 6.06 -5.02 -13.66
N LEU A 3 7.03 -4.34 -13.06
CA LEU A 3 6.84 -3.80 -11.71
C LEU A 3 5.61 -2.87 -11.76
N ALA A 4 5.02 -2.52 -10.62
CA ALA A 4 4.16 -1.33 -10.54
C ALA A 4 4.81 -0.21 -11.39
N PRO A 5 4.05 0.52 -12.22
CA PRO A 5 4.65 1.41 -13.20
C PRO A 5 5.63 2.36 -12.46
N ALA A 6 6.79 2.64 -13.06
CA ALA A 6 7.93 3.23 -12.33
C ALA A 6 7.60 4.60 -11.67
N ASP A 7 6.56 5.25 -12.17
CA ASP A 7 5.93 6.44 -11.62
C ASP A 7 5.14 6.16 -10.34
N ALA A 8 4.52 4.99 -10.16
CA ALA A 8 3.72 4.67 -8.98
C ALA A 8 4.53 4.70 -7.68
N LEU A 9 5.76 4.18 -7.66
CA LEU A 9 6.63 4.22 -6.47
C LEU A 9 7.23 5.61 -6.21
N THR A 10 7.25 6.47 -7.23
CA THR A 10 7.84 7.82 -7.16
C THR A 10 6.80 8.93 -7.12
N LYS A 11 5.51 8.61 -7.30
CA LYS A 11 4.39 9.55 -7.30
C LYS A 11 4.37 10.31 -5.98
N LYS A 12 4.37 11.63 -6.13
CA LYS A 12 4.08 12.56 -5.05
C LYS A 12 2.65 13.01 -5.20
N LEU A 13 1.82 12.67 -4.22
CA LEU A 13 0.44 13.13 -4.17
C LEU A 13 0.42 14.66 -4.10
N LYS A 14 -0.57 15.23 -4.77
CA LYS A 14 -0.96 16.64 -4.70
C LYS A 14 -2.43 16.70 -4.35
N TRP A 15 -2.90 17.83 -3.84
CA TRP A 15 -4.33 17.99 -3.55
C TRP A 15 -5.23 17.87 -4.78
N ASP A 16 -4.70 18.08 -5.99
CA ASP A 16 -5.40 17.86 -7.25
C ASP A 16 -5.60 16.36 -7.59
N ASP A 17 -4.92 15.45 -6.89
CA ASP A 17 -5.16 14.00 -7.02
C ASP A 17 -6.41 13.52 -6.26
N PHE A 18 -7.06 14.39 -5.49
CA PHE A 18 -8.20 14.06 -4.63
C PHE A 18 -9.50 14.68 -5.14
N THR A 19 -10.62 14.02 -4.84
CA THR A 19 -11.93 14.67 -4.97
C THR A 19 -12.08 15.70 -3.86
N HIS A 20 -12.43 16.94 -4.21
CA HIS A 20 -12.66 18.00 -3.24
C HIS A 20 -14.10 17.92 -2.74
N LEU A 21 -14.29 17.82 -1.42
CA LEU A 21 -15.61 17.68 -0.81
C LEU A 21 -15.89 18.83 0.15
N ASP A 22 -17.10 19.38 0.05
CA ASP A 22 -17.64 20.30 1.05
C ASP A 22 -17.99 19.51 2.32
N LYS A 23 -17.19 19.70 3.36
CA LYS A 23 -17.40 19.14 4.71
C LYS A 23 -17.29 20.26 5.73
N ASP A 24 -17.97 20.10 6.86
CA ASP A 24 -17.87 21.06 7.95
C ASP A 24 -16.50 20.92 8.65
N PRO A 25 -15.83 22.04 8.99
CA PRO A 25 -14.63 21.99 9.81
C PRO A 25 -14.95 21.42 11.20
N PRO A 26 -13.96 20.85 11.91
CA PRO A 26 -14.17 20.38 13.27
C PRO A 26 -14.60 21.54 14.18
N LYS A 27 -15.60 21.29 15.03
CA LYS A 27 -15.96 22.22 16.12
C LYS A 27 -14.75 22.45 17.03
N PRO A 28 -14.65 23.59 17.74
CA PRO A 28 -13.58 23.81 18.70
C PRO A 28 -13.38 22.63 19.66
N GLY A 29 -12.16 22.10 19.74
CA GLY A 29 -11.83 20.92 20.55
C GLY A 29 -12.21 19.56 19.94
N GLY A 30 -12.91 19.55 18.81
CA GLY A 30 -13.29 18.35 18.06
C GLY A 30 -12.21 17.85 17.10
N THR A 31 -12.46 16.68 16.55
CA THR A 31 -11.66 16.06 15.48
C THR A 31 -12.58 15.72 14.32
N ALA A 32 -12.16 16.05 13.10
CA ALA A 32 -12.84 15.66 11.87
C ALA A 32 -11.81 15.02 10.94
N GLN A 33 -12.23 14.02 10.18
CA GLN A 33 -11.41 13.49 9.09
C GLN A 33 -11.31 14.57 8.02
N ALA A 34 -10.08 14.95 7.66
CA ALA A 34 -9.80 16.05 6.76
C ALA A 34 -9.46 15.59 5.34
N ALA A 35 -8.97 14.36 5.20
CA ALA A 35 -8.73 13.70 3.93
C ALA A 35 -8.86 12.17 4.09
N LEU A 36 -8.98 11.48 2.97
CA LEU A 36 -8.96 10.03 2.88
C LEU A 36 -8.16 9.64 1.64
N THR A 37 -7.17 8.78 1.86
CA THR A 37 -6.49 8.01 0.82
C THR A 37 -6.81 6.54 1.02
N ASP A 38 -7.31 5.90 -0.03
CA ASP A 38 -7.50 4.46 -0.08
C ASP A 38 -6.79 3.93 -1.33
N VAL A 39 -5.80 3.08 -1.12
CA VAL A 39 -5.03 2.43 -2.18
C VAL A 39 -5.05 0.93 -2.00
N ASP A 40 -5.39 0.23 -3.07
CA ASP A 40 -5.29 -1.22 -3.17
C ASP A 40 -4.43 -1.65 -4.37
N TYR A 41 -4.27 -2.95 -4.50
CA TYR A 41 -3.71 -3.54 -5.71
C TYR A 41 -4.44 -4.82 -6.08
N SER A 42 -4.43 -5.10 -7.37
CA SER A 42 -4.99 -6.31 -7.96
C SER A 42 -3.96 -6.98 -8.85
N TYR A 43 -4.20 -8.25 -9.19
CA TYR A 43 -3.38 -8.98 -10.14
C TYR A 43 -4.23 -9.72 -11.16
N THR A 44 -3.72 -9.84 -12.39
CA THR A 44 -4.31 -10.78 -13.36
C THR A 44 -4.01 -12.20 -12.94
N ALA A 45 -5.00 -13.08 -12.92
CA ALA A 45 -4.81 -14.48 -12.53
C ALA A 45 -3.59 -15.11 -13.24
N ALA A 46 -2.66 -15.66 -12.45
CA ALA A 46 -1.52 -16.38 -12.95
C ALA A 46 -2.00 -17.64 -13.67
N LYS A 47 -1.48 -17.88 -14.88
CA LYS A 47 -1.83 -19.06 -15.68
C LYS A 47 -0.76 -20.13 -15.49
N VAL A 48 -1.19 -21.34 -15.17
CA VAL A 48 -0.32 -22.52 -15.03
C VAL A 48 -0.27 -23.29 -16.35
N TRP A 49 0.90 -23.80 -16.71
CA TRP A 49 1.09 -24.62 -17.91
C TRP A 49 2.11 -25.72 -17.69
N SER A 50 2.11 -26.71 -18.58
CA SER A 50 3.06 -27.83 -18.59
C SER A 50 3.54 -28.11 -20.01
N ASP A 51 4.85 -28.33 -20.17
CA ASP A 51 5.48 -28.75 -21.43
C ASP A 51 5.26 -30.26 -21.69
N ASP A 52 5.31 -31.07 -20.62
CA ASP A 52 5.43 -32.53 -20.69
C ASP A 52 4.29 -33.29 -19.97
N GLY A 53 3.35 -32.55 -19.36
CA GLY A 53 2.24 -33.07 -18.57
C GLY A 53 2.63 -33.57 -17.17
N LYS A 54 3.89 -33.44 -16.76
CA LYS A 54 4.40 -33.95 -15.47
C LYS A 54 4.74 -32.83 -14.50
N LYS A 55 5.29 -31.73 -15.01
CA LYS A 55 5.64 -30.55 -14.22
C LYS A 55 4.87 -29.34 -14.71
N TYR A 56 4.35 -28.58 -13.77
CA TYR A 56 3.57 -27.39 -14.00
C TYR A 56 4.36 -26.17 -13.56
N LYS A 57 4.29 -25.08 -14.30
CA LYS A 57 4.95 -23.82 -13.95
C LYS A 57 4.09 -22.63 -14.38
N MET A 58 4.48 -21.45 -13.96
CA MET A 58 3.82 -20.22 -14.38
C MET A 58 4.11 -19.95 -15.87
N SER A 59 3.07 -19.65 -16.65
CA SER A 59 3.19 -19.38 -18.10
C SER A 59 3.64 -17.96 -18.37
N GLN A 60 3.18 -17.04 -17.53
CA GLN A 60 3.51 -15.64 -17.60
C GLN A 60 3.33 -15.04 -16.21
N ASN A 61 4.18 -14.05 -15.89
CA ASN A 61 4.00 -13.29 -14.66
C ASN A 61 2.69 -12.50 -14.74
N PRO A 62 1.88 -12.51 -13.67
CA PRO A 62 0.77 -11.60 -13.51
C PRO A 62 1.15 -10.14 -13.74
N THR A 63 0.22 -9.39 -14.30
CA THR A 63 0.26 -7.94 -14.21
C THR A 63 -0.29 -7.53 -12.85
N ILE A 64 0.53 -6.85 -12.04
CA ILE A 64 0.09 -6.23 -10.79
C ILE A 64 -0.28 -4.78 -11.08
N THR A 65 -1.49 -4.38 -10.68
CA THR A 65 -2.00 -3.03 -10.89
C THR A 65 -2.35 -2.40 -9.55
N THR A 66 -1.75 -1.26 -9.25
CA THR A 66 -2.08 -0.41 -8.10
C THR A 66 -3.18 0.57 -8.48
N ARG A 67 -4.14 0.79 -7.58
CA ARG A 67 -5.21 1.76 -7.81
C ARG A 67 -5.42 2.63 -6.58
N MET A 68 -5.47 3.93 -6.80
CA MET A 68 -6.06 4.87 -5.85
C MET A 68 -7.56 4.90 -6.10
N HIS A 69 -8.36 4.65 -5.06
CA HIS A 69 -9.81 4.55 -5.20
C HIS A 69 -10.42 5.91 -5.57
N PRO A 70 -11.52 5.94 -6.34
CA PRO A 70 -12.23 7.18 -6.64
C PRO A 70 -12.80 7.84 -5.38
N ASP A 71 -12.95 7.09 -4.29
CA ASP A 71 -13.40 7.57 -2.99
C ASP A 71 -12.30 8.32 -2.21
N CYS A 72 -11.11 8.53 -2.78
CA CYS A 72 -10.11 9.41 -2.17
C CYS A 72 -10.56 10.86 -2.25
N TRP A 73 -10.53 11.57 -1.12
CA TRP A 73 -11.04 12.92 -1.03
C TRP A 73 -10.24 13.80 -0.06
N VAL A 74 -10.37 15.11 -0.22
CA VAL A 74 -9.91 16.13 0.73
C VAL A 74 -11.06 17.09 1.03
N ALA A 75 -11.23 17.47 2.30
CA ALA A 75 -12.24 18.43 2.70
C ALA A 75 -11.81 19.85 2.33
N ASN A 76 -12.73 20.66 1.80
CA ASN A 76 -12.41 22.03 1.37
C ASN A 76 -11.89 22.93 2.50
N PHE A 77 -12.32 22.70 3.75
CA PHE A 77 -11.80 23.47 4.90
C PHE A 77 -10.29 23.27 5.15
N VAL A 78 -9.66 22.23 4.58
CA VAL A 78 -8.20 22.03 4.70
C VAL A 78 -7.44 23.20 4.09
N PHE A 79 -7.98 23.82 3.03
CA PHE A 79 -7.32 24.93 2.37
C PHE A 79 -7.36 26.24 3.17
N ASP A 80 -8.18 26.31 4.22
CA ASP A 80 -8.17 27.40 5.20
C ASP A 80 -7.11 27.19 6.30
N PHE A 81 -6.50 26.01 6.39
CA PHE A 81 -5.44 25.74 7.36
C PHE A 81 -4.13 26.43 6.95
N PRO A 82 -3.22 26.72 7.90
CA PRO A 82 -1.88 27.17 7.56
C PRO A 82 -1.19 26.17 6.62
N GLN A 83 -0.40 26.66 5.65
CA GLN A 83 0.25 25.81 4.64
C GLN A 83 1.04 24.64 5.26
N ALA A 84 1.76 24.88 6.36
CA ALA A 84 2.51 23.82 7.04
C ALA A 84 1.62 22.69 7.56
N GLU A 85 0.35 22.97 7.91
CA GLU A 85 -0.61 21.94 8.32
C GLU A 85 -1.15 21.16 7.13
N GLN A 86 -1.39 21.85 6.01
CA GLN A 86 -1.74 21.21 4.75
C GLN A 86 -0.60 20.27 4.30
N ASP A 87 0.65 20.73 4.33
CA ASP A 87 1.80 19.91 3.92
C ASP A 87 1.98 18.66 4.80
N GLU A 88 1.78 18.78 6.11
CA GLU A 88 1.85 17.62 7.02
C GLU A 88 0.69 16.64 6.81
N LEU A 89 -0.52 17.13 6.53
CA LEU A 89 -1.64 16.27 6.15
C LEU A 89 -1.38 15.56 4.82
N LEU A 90 -0.86 16.26 3.80
CA LEU A 90 -0.52 15.65 2.52
C LEU A 90 0.57 14.59 2.67
N LYS A 91 1.56 14.80 3.54
CA LYS A 91 2.56 13.77 3.87
C LYS A 91 1.96 12.55 4.57
N HIS A 92 0.92 12.75 5.37
CA HIS A 92 0.18 11.65 5.99
C HIS A 92 -0.55 10.82 4.94
N GLU A 93 -1.31 11.47 4.06
CA GLU A 93 -2.00 10.83 2.92
C GLU A 93 -1.02 10.14 1.96
N GLN A 94 0.14 10.75 1.72
CA GLN A 94 1.22 10.16 0.93
C GLN A 94 1.68 8.82 1.49
N LEU A 95 1.65 8.64 2.82
CA LEU A 95 2.10 7.41 3.46
C LEU A 95 1.11 6.26 3.26
N HIS A 96 -0.20 6.53 3.30
CA HIS A 96 -1.24 5.58 2.90
C HIS A 96 -1.01 5.08 1.47
N TYR A 97 -0.77 6.01 0.54
CA TYR A 97 -0.46 5.66 -0.84
C TYR A 97 0.80 4.78 -0.95
N GLN A 98 1.86 5.13 -0.21
CA GLN A 98 3.11 4.36 -0.19
C GLN A 98 2.91 2.93 0.33
N ILE A 99 2.08 2.72 1.36
CA ILE A 99 1.73 1.40 1.87
C ILE A 99 1.15 0.52 0.75
N GLY A 100 0.18 1.04 0.00
CA GLY A 100 -0.46 0.30 -1.10
C GLY A 100 0.51 -0.06 -2.24
N VAL A 101 1.30 0.90 -2.72
CA VAL A 101 2.22 0.64 -3.85
C VAL A 101 3.40 -0.26 -3.46
N LEU A 102 3.88 -0.19 -2.21
CA LEU A 102 4.94 -1.08 -1.73
C LEU A 102 4.44 -2.51 -1.54
N ALA A 103 3.20 -2.69 -1.07
CA ALA A 103 2.59 -4.02 -1.01
C ALA A 103 2.47 -4.64 -2.40
N ALA A 104 2.04 -3.85 -3.40
CA ALA A 104 1.97 -4.29 -4.79
C ALA A 104 3.35 -4.67 -5.36
N ARG A 105 4.38 -3.88 -5.07
CA ARG A 105 5.78 -4.18 -5.45
C ARG A 105 6.22 -5.52 -4.86
N ASP A 106 5.99 -5.72 -3.57
CA ASP A 106 6.39 -6.95 -2.88
C ASP A 106 5.67 -8.19 -3.45
N CYS A 107 4.38 -8.06 -3.79
CA CYS A 107 3.62 -9.09 -4.48
C CYS A 107 4.20 -9.41 -5.87
N ALA A 108 4.52 -8.38 -6.67
CA ALA A 108 5.13 -8.55 -7.99
C ALA A 108 6.48 -9.28 -7.92
N GLU A 109 7.31 -8.93 -6.93
CA GLU A 109 8.59 -9.59 -6.70
C GLU A 109 8.41 -11.05 -6.24
N GLY A 110 7.36 -11.35 -5.47
CA GLY A 110 6.99 -12.71 -5.13
C GLY A 110 6.65 -13.54 -6.37
N PHE A 111 5.85 -13.01 -7.30
CA PHE A 111 5.54 -13.71 -8.55
C PHE A 111 6.78 -13.93 -9.42
N ASN A 112 7.69 -12.94 -9.47
CA ASN A 112 8.97 -13.11 -10.17
C ASN A 112 9.82 -14.25 -9.58
N ALA A 113 9.80 -14.44 -8.26
CA ALA A 113 10.51 -15.55 -7.62
C ALA A 113 9.90 -16.92 -7.94
N LEU A 114 8.60 -16.97 -8.22
CA LEU A 114 7.88 -18.20 -8.58
C LEU A 114 7.94 -18.54 -10.08
N GLN A 115 8.44 -17.64 -10.93
CA GLN A 115 8.39 -17.77 -12.39
C GLN A 115 8.96 -19.10 -12.91
N ASN A 116 10.05 -19.59 -12.30
CA ASN A 116 10.74 -20.82 -12.70
C ASN A 116 10.47 -21.98 -11.73
N LYS A 117 9.57 -21.81 -10.75
CA LYS A 117 9.24 -22.88 -9.82
C LYS A 117 8.35 -23.90 -10.54
N GLU A 118 8.71 -25.17 -10.37
CA GLU A 118 7.93 -26.29 -10.89
C GLU A 118 7.09 -26.92 -9.78
N TYR A 119 5.90 -27.37 -10.17
CA TYR A 119 4.89 -27.95 -9.32
C TYR A 119 4.47 -29.31 -9.87
N ASP A 120 4.08 -30.23 -8.98
CA ASP A 120 3.62 -31.57 -9.38
C ASP A 120 2.19 -31.56 -9.95
N ASN A 121 1.40 -30.53 -9.61
CA ASN A 121 0.05 -30.35 -10.12
C ASN A 121 -0.32 -28.86 -10.19
N THR A 122 -1.44 -28.56 -10.86
CA THR A 122 -1.93 -27.18 -11.04
C THR A 122 -2.51 -26.56 -9.77
N GLN A 123 -3.00 -27.39 -8.84
CA GLN A 123 -3.61 -26.93 -7.60
C GLN A 123 -2.55 -26.31 -6.68
N ASP A 124 -1.42 -26.98 -6.48
CA ASP A 124 -0.32 -26.47 -5.65
C ASP A 124 0.22 -25.13 -6.14
N ALA A 125 0.35 -24.98 -7.47
CA ALA A 125 0.74 -23.72 -8.09
C ALA A 125 -0.30 -22.61 -7.80
N THR A 126 -1.58 -22.92 -7.97
CA THR A 126 -2.68 -21.98 -7.75
C THR A 126 -2.79 -21.57 -6.28
N ASP A 127 -2.62 -22.51 -5.36
CA ASP A 127 -2.66 -22.26 -3.92
C ASP A 127 -1.51 -21.35 -3.48
N GLU A 128 -0.29 -21.56 -3.99
CA GLU A 128 0.83 -20.67 -3.68
C GLU A 128 0.65 -19.27 -4.30
N PHE A 129 0.10 -19.16 -5.50
CA PHE A 129 -0.20 -17.86 -6.12
C PHE A 129 -1.26 -17.08 -5.33
N ASN A 130 -2.31 -17.77 -4.86
CA ASN A 130 -3.34 -17.17 -4.01
C ASN A 130 -2.78 -16.79 -2.63
N ALA A 131 -1.97 -17.65 -2.04
CA ALA A 131 -1.31 -17.37 -0.77
C ALA A 131 -0.41 -16.14 -0.87
N LEU A 132 0.34 -16.00 -1.96
CA LEU A 132 1.18 -14.84 -2.21
C LEU A 132 0.37 -13.54 -2.23
N PHE A 133 -0.77 -13.51 -2.92
CA PHE A 133 -1.65 -12.33 -2.94
C PHE A 133 -2.27 -12.05 -1.56
N ALA A 134 -2.65 -13.10 -0.83
CA ALA A 134 -3.26 -12.97 0.50
C ALA A 134 -2.26 -12.60 1.62
N THR A 135 -0.95 -12.52 1.35
CA THR A 135 0.08 -12.27 2.38
C THR A 135 -0.02 -10.91 3.08
N LEU A 136 -0.74 -9.95 2.50
CA LEU A 136 -0.74 -8.56 2.95
C LEU A 136 -2.14 -7.95 2.85
N ASP A 137 -2.81 -7.76 3.99
CA ASP A 137 -4.05 -6.98 4.06
C ASP A 137 -3.72 -5.48 4.15
N VAL A 138 -3.57 -4.85 2.98
CA VAL A 138 -3.22 -3.42 2.84
C VAL A 138 -4.20 -2.53 3.60
N LYS A 139 -5.49 -2.88 3.57
CA LYS A 139 -6.53 -2.11 4.24
C LYS A 139 -6.36 -2.14 5.74
N LYS A 140 -6.06 -3.32 6.31
CA LYS A 140 -5.79 -3.47 7.75
C LYS A 140 -4.54 -2.68 8.17
N ILE A 141 -3.51 -2.60 7.32
CA ILE A 141 -2.31 -1.79 7.60
C ILE A 141 -2.63 -0.29 7.56
N GLN A 142 -3.34 0.19 6.56
CA GLN A 142 -3.77 1.60 6.47
C GLN A 142 -4.63 1.99 7.69
N LEU A 143 -5.60 1.17 8.07
CA LEU A 143 -6.42 1.39 9.28
C LEU A 143 -5.60 1.40 10.57
N LYS A 144 -4.57 0.56 10.66
CA LYS A 144 -3.65 0.56 11.80
C LYS A 144 -2.80 1.82 11.84
N TYR A 145 -2.34 2.31 10.69
CA TYR A 145 -1.61 3.57 10.58
C TYR A 145 -2.48 4.77 11.00
N ASP A 146 -3.74 4.84 10.54
CA ASP A 146 -4.71 5.83 11.01
C ASP A 146 -4.94 5.75 12.51
N LYS A 147 -5.13 4.54 13.04
CA LYS A 147 -5.33 4.32 14.48
C LYS A 147 -4.14 4.80 15.31
N ASP A 148 -2.91 4.55 14.85
CA ASP A 148 -1.69 4.96 15.57
C ASP A 148 -1.47 6.47 15.56
N THR A 149 -1.90 7.14 14.50
CA THR A 149 -1.68 8.57 14.28
C THR A 149 -2.91 9.43 14.57
N HIS A 150 -4.06 8.79 14.82
CA HIS A 150 -5.38 9.39 14.94
C HIS A 150 -5.74 10.33 13.77
N SER A 151 -5.18 10.07 12.58
CA SER A 151 -5.23 10.94 11.40
C SER A 151 -4.85 12.40 11.72
N GLN A 152 -3.95 12.59 12.69
CA GLN A 152 -3.53 13.88 13.25
C GLN A 152 -2.00 13.95 13.35
N PRO A 153 -1.28 14.04 12.22
CA PRO A 153 0.19 13.93 12.18
C PRO A 153 0.90 14.94 13.11
N ARG A 154 0.35 16.15 13.30
CA ARG A 154 0.92 17.16 14.19
C ARG A 154 0.72 16.87 15.68
N LYS A 155 -0.36 16.18 16.06
CA LYS A 155 -0.60 15.79 17.46
C LYS A 155 0.10 14.47 17.82
N PHE A 156 0.37 13.62 16.83
CA PHE A 156 1.05 12.34 17.00
C PHE A 156 2.35 12.24 16.17
N PRO A 157 3.28 13.21 16.27
CA PRO A 157 4.43 13.30 15.38
C PRO A 157 5.43 12.15 15.58
N VAL A 158 5.52 11.58 16.79
CA VAL A 158 6.39 10.42 17.06
C VAL A 158 5.91 9.18 16.32
N LYS A 159 4.59 8.93 16.33
CA LYS A 159 3.99 7.80 15.60
C LYS A 159 4.08 8.02 14.09
N GLN A 160 3.77 9.23 13.62
CA GLN A 160 3.96 9.62 12.23
C GLN A 160 5.39 9.36 11.74
N LYS A 161 6.39 9.78 12.52
CA LYS A 161 7.81 9.59 12.19
C LYS A 161 8.23 8.12 12.19
N ALA A 162 7.74 7.32 13.13
CA ALA A 162 8.05 5.88 13.20
C ALA A 162 7.57 5.17 11.92
N TRP A 163 6.32 5.41 11.52
CA TRP A 163 5.77 4.89 10.27
C TRP A 163 6.55 5.40 9.05
N ALA A 164 6.79 6.70 8.94
CA ALA A 164 7.54 7.28 7.83
C ALA A 164 8.97 6.72 7.72
N THR A 165 9.62 6.43 8.85
CA THR A 165 10.96 5.82 8.88
C THR A 165 10.91 4.39 8.33
N ALA A 166 9.97 3.57 8.80
CA ALA A 166 9.84 2.19 8.34
C ALA A 166 9.51 2.11 6.84
N ILE A 167 8.54 2.92 6.38
CA ILE A 167 8.19 3.03 4.95
C ILE A 167 9.36 3.56 4.12
N GLY A 168 10.12 4.52 4.65
CA GLY A 168 11.32 5.04 4.01
C GLY A 168 12.40 3.97 3.80
N LEU A 169 12.63 3.10 4.80
CA LEU A 169 13.56 1.97 4.68
C LEU A 169 13.15 0.99 3.57
N VAL A 170 11.86 0.69 3.47
CA VAL A 170 11.31 -0.20 2.43
C VAL A 170 11.40 0.46 1.06
N SER A 171 11.09 1.75 0.96
CA SER A 171 11.12 2.50 -0.30
C SER A 171 12.54 2.64 -0.87
N ALA A 172 13.55 2.79 -0.02
CA ALA A 172 14.94 2.98 -0.42
C ALA A 172 15.67 1.68 -0.77
N SER A 173 15.08 0.51 -0.54
CA SER A 173 15.71 -0.80 -0.76
C SER A 173 14.81 -1.72 -1.56
N LYS A 174 15.40 -2.41 -2.55
CA LYS A 174 14.73 -3.49 -3.29
C LYS A 174 14.70 -4.82 -2.53
N GLU A 175 15.47 -4.92 -1.44
CA GLU A 175 15.58 -6.14 -0.64
C GLU A 175 14.59 -6.15 0.53
N LYS A 176 14.31 -4.96 1.09
CA LYS A 176 13.38 -4.83 2.22
C LYS A 176 11.94 -4.94 1.74
N LYS A 177 11.21 -5.88 2.34
CA LYS A 177 9.77 -6.07 2.20
C LYS A 177 9.01 -5.27 3.25
N LEU A 178 7.83 -4.79 2.89
CA LEU A 178 6.93 -4.00 3.71
C LEU A 178 6.57 -4.71 5.01
N ARG A 179 5.92 -5.89 4.92
CA ARG A 179 5.43 -6.62 6.09
C ARG A 179 6.53 -6.94 7.12
N PRO A 180 7.64 -7.60 6.77
CA PRO A 180 8.73 -7.87 7.71
C PRO A 180 9.32 -6.59 8.33
N THR A 181 9.40 -5.49 7.57
CA THR A 181 9.94 -4.23 8.10
C THR A 181 8.99 -3.59 9.10
N LEU A 182 7.67 -3.64 8.86
CA LEU A 182 6.67 -3.13 9.79
C LEU A 182 6.60 -3.96 11.08
N ILE A 183 6.74 -5.29 10.99
CA ILE A 183 6.85 -6.20 12.14
C ILE A 183 8.12 -5.89 12.95
N ALA A 184 9.27 -5.80 12.29
CA ALA A 184 10.55 -5.49 12.96
C ALA A 184 10.55 -4.10 13.62
N SER A 185 9.68 -3.21 13.17
CA SER A 185 9.48 -1.88 13.74
C SER A 185 8.36 -1.83 14.80
N SER A 186 7.75 -2.98 15.14
CA SER A 186 6.61 -3.12 16.06
C SER A 186 5.40 -2.24 15.69
N LEU A 187 5.19 -1.99 14.39
CA LEU A 187 4.08 -1.18 13.88
C LEU A 187 2.85 -2.02 13.57
N ILE A 188 3.06 -3.28 13.18
CA ILE A 188 2.04 -4.31 12.98
C ILE A 188 2.48 -5.61 13.68
N ASP A 189 1.56 -6.55 13.87
CA ASP A 189 1.86 -7.89 14.40
C ASP A 189 1.98 -8.94 13.28
N ASP A 190 2.45 -10.14 13.64
CA ASP A 190 2.64 -11.28 12.72
C ASP A 190 1.33 -11.89 12.19
N THR A 191 0.17 -11.44 12.67
CA THR A 191 -1.16 -11.89 12.24
C THR A 191 -1.86 -10.89 11.31
N MET A 192 -1.21 -9.75 11.05
CA MET A 192 -1.60 -8.75 10.05
C MET A 192 -0.98 -9.03 8.69
#